data_AF-A0A4P1RKN9-F1
#
_entry.id   AF-A0A4P1RKN9-F1
#
_cell.length_a   1.000
_cell.length_b   1.000
_cell.length_c   1.000
_cell.angle_alpha   90.00
_cell.angle_beta   90.00
_cell.angle_gamma   90.00
#
_symmetry.space_group_name_H-M   'P 1'
#
loop_
_entity.id
_entity.type
_entity.pdbx_description
1 polymer ?
#
loop_
_entity_poly.entity_id
_entity_poly.type
_entity_poly.pdbx_seq_one_letter_code
_entity_poly.pdbx_strand_id
1 'polypeptide(L)'
;MDNPRNQEKEYRMLQLDKWAKMEKLVQDDFAIDFVKFSRCSDVNYYYEVSESRRQVLENIMEALITPNINMIGVCGKDDDNNIASLLQRVIRRGWRDNLFGMIVMISIREKPDIRRIQEEIAHEIGCSFQRQVKQEKKTRCCGFNNYFEFHSANTKKFATENAQQLYDKIRSVPKILFILRDVRSRIDLAKLGIPFGVDHQGCKLILISESNDILSNHMNAQCTFMF
;
A
#
# COMPACT_ATOMS: atom_id res chain seq x y z
N MET A 1 -30.90 2.63 -3.26
CA MET A 1 -29.88 3.44 -2.54
C MET A 1 -29.31 2.53 -1.47
N ASP A 2 -28.07 2.07 -1.63
CA ASP A 2 -27.47 1.10 -0.70
C ASP A 2 -27.16 1.75 0.64
N ASN A 3 -27.50 1.03 1.72
CA ASN A 3 -27.26 1.48 3.09
C ASN A 3 -25.74 1.49 3.36
N PRO A 4 -25.13 2.62 3.74
CA PRO A 4 -23.68 2.71 3.99
C PRO A 4 -23.21 1.74 5.11
N ARG A 5 -24.08 1.37 6.05
CA ARG A 5 -23.79 0.33 7.07
C ARG A 5 -23.77 -1.10 6.50
N ASN A 6 -24.48 -1.36 5.41
CA ASN A 6 -24.44 -2.66 4.73
C ASN A 6 -23.18 -2.79 3.88
N GLN A 7 -22.78 -1.72 3.18
CA GLN A 7 -21.52 -1.71 2.43
C GLN A 7 -20.32 -1.95 3.36
N GLU A 8 -20.25 -1.26 4.51
CA GLU A 8 -19.15 -1.49 5.46
C GLU A 8 -19.09 -2.94 5.97
N LYS A 9 -20.25 -3.56 6.25
CA LYS A 9 -20.33 -4.97 6.66
C LYS A 9 -19.90 -5.92 5.55
N GLU A 10 -20.30 -5.64 4.32
CA GLU A 10 -19.96 -6.42 3.14
C GLU A 10 -18.46 -6.35 2.82
N TYR A 11 -17.83 -5.16 2.95
CA TYR A 11 -16.38 -5.01 2.83
C TYR A 11 -15.61 -5.71 3.96
N ARG A 12 -16.10 -5.64 5.20
CA ARG A 12 -15.52 -6.42 6.30
C ARG A 12 -15.60 -7.92 6.02
N MET A 13 -16.72 -8.41 5.49
CA MET A 13 -16.87 -9.81 5.07
C MET A 13 -15.97 -10.18 3.88
N LEU A 14 -15.82 -9.30 2.90
CA LEU A 14 -14.91 -9.50 1.76
C LEU A 14 -13.44 -9.54 2.23
N GLN A 15 -13.06 -8.70 3.19
CA GLN A 15 -11.72 -8.74 3.79
C GLN A 15 -11.53 -9.99 4.66
N LEU A 16 -12.56 -10.46 5.37
CA LEU A 16 -12.55 -11.74 6.07
C LEU A 16 -12.48 -12.95 5.12
N ASP A 17 -13.10 -12.89 3.94
CA ASP A 17 -13.02 -13.94 2.92
C ASP A 17 -11.67 -13.91 2.17
N LYS A 18 -11.15 -12.71 1.85
CA LYS A 18 -9.76 -12.53 1.41
C LYS A 18 -8.79 -13.10 2.45
N TRP A 19 -9.03 -12.81 3.73
CA TRP A 19 -8.28 -13.36 4.86
C TRP A 19 -8.39 -14.89 4.94
N ALA A 20 -9.59 -15.48 4.87
CA ALA A 20 -9.80 -16.92 4.95
C ALA A 20 -9.18 -17.67 3.76
N LYS A 21 -9.19 -17.07 2.56
CA LYS A 21 -8.46 -17.57 1.39
C LYS A 21 -6.95 -17.49 1.59
N MET A 22 -6.47 -16.39 2.20
CA MET A 22 -5.07 -16.26 2.58
C MET A 22 -4.69 -17.33 3.61
N GLU A 23 -5.51 -17.54 4.66
CA GLU A 23 -5.34 -18.54 5.73
C GLU A 23 -5.27 -19.98 5.20
N LYS A 24 -6.02 -20.32 4.14
CA LYS A 24 -5.88 -21.62 3.45
C LYS A 24 -4.55 -21.78 2.72
N LEU A 25 -3.96 -20.70 2.18
CA LEU A 25 -2.61 -20.73 1.59
C LEU A 25 -1.50 -20.84 2.67
N VAL A 26 -1.84 -20.70 3.97
CA VAL A 26 -0.89 -20.74 5.10
C VAL A 26 -0.66 -22.13 5.66
N GLN A 27 -1.65 -23.04 5.57
CA GLN A 27 -1.51 -24.39 6.15
C GLN A 27 -0.35 -25.18 5.52
N ASP A 28 0.03 -24.85 4.28
CA ASP A 28 1.17 -25.47 3.60
C ASP A 28 2.54 -24.89 4.05
N ASP A 29 2.58 -23.68 4.61
CA ASP A 29 3.82 -22.99 5.01
C ASP A 29 4.28 -23.32 6.45
N PHE A 30 3.38 -23.83 7.30
CA PHE A 30 3.69 -24.22 8.69
C PHE A 30 4.72 -25.37 8.79
N ALA A 31 4.91 -26.15 7.71
CA ALA A 31 5.87 -27.24 7.66
C ALA A 31 7.33 -26.78 7.43
N ILE A 32 7.56 -25.55 6.97
CA ILE A 32 8.88 -25.09 6.51
C ILE A 32 9.73 -24.52 7.66
N ASP A 33 9.10 -23.91 8.68
CA ASP A 33 9.84 -23.31 9.81
C ASP A 33 10.46 -24.35 10.77
N PHE A 34 10.09 -25.63 10.69
CA PHE A 34 10.63 -26.69 11.55
C PHE A 34 11.87 -27.41 11.01
N VAL A 35 12.23 -27.23 9.73
CA VAL A 35 13.31 -28.03 9.10
C VAL A 35 14.26 -27.14 8.30
N LYS A 36 15.20 -26.49 9.00
CA LYS A 36 16.61 -26.28 8.57
C LYS A 36 17.30 -25.33 9.56
N PHE A 37 17.58 -25.83 10.76
CA PHE A 37 18.61 -25.25 11.61
C PHE A 37 19.83 -26.17 11.58
N SER A 38 20.78 -25.89 10.69
CA SER A 38 22.10 -26.53 10.72
C SER A 38 23.18 -25.48 10.42
N ARG A 39 23.92 -25.20 11.49
CA ARG A 39 25.20 -24.48 11.68
C ARG A 39 25.96 -24.07 10.42
N CYS A 40 26.49 -22.84 10.41
CA CYS A 40 27.90 -22.59 10.11
C CYS A 40 28.38 -21.27 10.71
N SER A 41 29.68 -21.23 10.98
CA SER A 41 30.44 -20.25 11.75
C SER A 41 31.34 -19.38 10.86
N ASP A 42 31.67 -18.20 11.40
CA ASP A 42 32.85 -17.35 11.19
C ASP A 42 32.91 -16.27 10.06
N VAL A 43 33.27 -15.06 10.53
CA VAL A 43 34.01 -13.90 9.95
C VAL A 43 33.27 -12.70 9.30
N ASN A 44 33.00 -11.69 10.15
CA ASN A 44 33.19 -10.22 10.08
C ASN A 44 33.45 -9.48 8.72
N TYR A 45 32.51 -8.62 8.28
CA TYR A 45 32.77 -7.29 7.70
C TYR A 45 31.48 -6.43 7.65
N TYR A 46 31.49 -5.27 8.32
CA TYR A 46 30.40 -4.27 8.45
C TYR A 46 29.14 -4.76 9.18
N TYR A 47 28.53 -3.88 9.98
CA TYR A 47 27.37 -4.17 10.85
C TYR A 47 26.12 -4.64 10.07
N GLU A 48 26.08 -5.91 9.70
CA GLU A 48 24.84 -6.67 9.48
C GLU A 48 24.76 -7.69 10.61
N VAL A 49 24.08 -7.31 11.69
CA VAL A 49 23.48 -8.33 12.54
C VAL A 49 22.52 -9.07 11.61
N SER A 50 22.77 -10.35 11.38
CA SER A 50 21.75 -11.25 10.84
C SER A 50 20.57 -11.20 11.81
N GLU A 51 19.66 -10.25 11.60
CA GLU A 51 18.38 -10.26 12.27
C GLU A 51 17.69 -11.53 11.78
N SER A 52 17.38 -12.43 12.70
CA SER A 52 16.51 -13.55 12.34
C SER A 52 15.25 -12.96 11.69
N ARG A 53 14.67 -13.63 10.68
CA ARG A 53 13.41 -13.21 10.04
C ARG A 53 12.27 -12.93 11.05
N ARG A 54 12.40 -13.44 12.28
CA ARG A 54 11.55 -13.12 13.42
C ARG A 54 11.83 -11.73 13.99
N GLN A 55 13.09 -11.36 14.22
CA GLN A 55 13.45 -10.05 14.75
C GLN A 55 13.01 -8.91 13.82
N VAL A 56 13.23 -9.04 12.52
CA VAL A 56 12.75 -8.03 11.55
C VAL A 56 11.23 -7.86 11.63
N LEU A 57 10.48 -8.97 11.74
CA LEU A 57 9.04 -8.89 11.95
C LEU A 57 8.68 -8.16 13.24
N GLU A 58 9.31 -8.50 14.37
CA GLU A 58 9.02 -7.84 15.65
C GLU A 58 9.32 -6.34 15.58
N ASN A 59 10.45 -5.96 14.98
CA ASN A 59 10.85 -4.57 14.79
C ASN A 59 9.82 -3.79 13.93
N ILE A 60 9.34 -4.40 12.83
CA ILE A 60 8.27 -3.81 12.01
C ILE A 60 6.98 -3.65 12.82
N MET A 61 6.60 -4.67 13.59
CA MET A 61 5.38 -4.61 14.40
C MET A 61 5.46 -3.55 15.49
N GLU A 62 6.62 -3.39 16.13
CA GLU A 62 6.90 -2.31 17.09
C GLU A 62 6.80 -0.92 16.44
N ALA A 63 7.41 -0.75 15.26
CA ALA A 63 7.30 0.49 14.50
C ALA A 63 5.84 0.80 14.11
N LEU A 64 5.05 -0.22 13.75
CA LEU A 64 3.63 -0.06 13.41
C LEU A 64 2.77 0.38 14.61
N ILE A 65 3.11 0.02 15.85
CA ILE A 65 2.37 0.49 17.04
C ILE A 65 2.87 1.83 17.58
N THR A 66 4.09 2.23 17.23
CA THR A 66 4.70 3.48 17.72
C THR A 66 3.99 4.71 17.12
N PRO A 67 3.37 5.60 17.92
CA PRO A 67 2.51 6.68 17.42
C PRO A 67 3.16 7.64 16.41
N ASN A 68 4.45 7.90 16.57
CA ASN A 68 5.19 8.88 15.75
C ASN A 68 5.92 8.25 14.55
N ILE A 69 5.78 6.95 14.34
CA ILE A 69 6.35 6.24 13.17
C ILE A 69 5.21 5.87 12.23
N ASN A 70 5.09 6.61 11.13
CA ASN A 70 4.04 6.43 10.15
C ASN A 70 4.57 5.87 8.83
N MET A 71 5.87 5.99 8.54
CA MET A 71 6.47 5.43 7.33
C MET A 71 7.65 4.52 7.68
N ILE A 72 7.51 3.24 7.29
CA ILE A 72 8.47 2.17 7.54
C ILE A 72 8.98 1.67 6.19
N GLY A 73 10.29 1.58 6.03
CA GLY A 73 10.94 0.96 4.89
C GLY A 73 11.29 -0.49 5.17
N VAL A 74 11.10 -1.36 4.18
CA VAL A 74 11.63 -2.71 4.16
C VAL A 74 12.46 -2.84 2.89
N CYS A 75 13.76 -3.04 3.07
CA CYS A 75 14.72 -3.17 1.99
C CYS A 75 15.14 -4.63 1.83
N GLY A 76 15.03 -5.18 0.63
CA GLY A 76 15.43 -6.56 0.37
C GLY A 76 15.30 -6.92 -1.10
N LYS A 77 15.93 -8.02 -1.51
CA LYS A 77 15.73 -8.60 -2.85
C LYS A 77 14.56 -9.57 -2.80
N ASP A 78 13.67 -9.50 -3.79
CA ASP A 78 12.48 -10.39 -3.88
C ASP A 78 12.83 -11.78 -4.45
N ASP A 79 14.12 -12.09 -4.63
CA ASP A 79 14.61 -13.27 -5.36
C ASP A 79 14.19 -14.61 -4.70
N ASP A 80 13.83 -14.60 -3.41
CA ASP A 80 13.53 -15.81 -2.60
C ASP A 80 12.13 -15.83 -1.96
N ASN A 81 11.16 -15.01 -2.41
CA ASN A 81 9.82 -14.85 -1.79
C ASN A 81 9.84 -14.41 -0.31
N ASN A 82 10.99 -14.01 0.20
CA ASN A 82 11.20 -13.61 1.59
C ASN A 82 10.30 -12.42 1.96
N ILE A 83 10.29 -11.38 1.13
CA ILE A 83 9.46 -10.18 1.34
C ILE A 83 7.98 -10.54 1.37
N ALA A 84 7.51 -11.41 0.46
CA ALA A 84 6.13 -11.86 0.43
C ALA A 84 5.74 -12.59 1.74
N SER A 85 6.59 -13.48 2.24
CA SER A 85 6.37 -14.19 3.51
C SER A 85 6.33 -13.23 4.71
N LEU A 86 7.24 -12.26 4.77
CA LEU A 86 7.25 -11.24 5.82
C LEU A 86 5.96 -10.41 5.80
N LEU A 87 5.53 -9.93 4.64
CA LEU A 87 4.30 -9.16 4.49
C LEU A 87 3.08 -9.95 4.94
N GLN A 88 2.99 -11.23 4.56
CA GLN A 88 1.90 -12.07 5.04
C GLN A 88 1.88 -12.11 6.57
N ARG A 89 3.03 -12.26 7.23
CA ARG A 89 3.11 -12.29 8.70
C ARG A 89 2.71 -10.93 9.32
N VAL A 90 3.13 -9.82 8.72
CA VAL A 90 2.71 -8.47 9.14
C VAL A 90 1.20 -8.30 9.00
N ILE A 91 0.63 -8.64 7.84
CA ILE A 91 -0.83 -8.56 7.58
C ILE A 91 -1.59 -9.42 8.60
N ARG A 92 -1.14 -10.66 8.83
CA ARG A 92 -1.74 -11.58 9.81
C ARG A 92 -1.74 -10.99 11.22
N ARG A 93 -0.64 -10.38 11.66
CA ARG A 93 -0.58 -9.74 12.97
C ARG A 93 -1.40 -8.47 13.04
N GLY A 94 -1.36 -7.63 12.01
CA GLY A 94 -2.17 -6.41 11.93
C GLY A 94 -3.66 -6.68 12.11
N TRP A 95 -4.16 -7.78 11.51
CA TRP A 95 -5.53 -8.25 11.70
C TRP A 95 -5.77 -8.89 13.07
N ARG A 96 -4.96 -9.88 13.45
CA ARG A 96 -5.13 -10.63 14.73
C ARG A 96 -5.13 -9.69 15.93
N ASP A 97 -4.23 -8.72 15.93
CA ASP A 97 -4.01 -7.80 17.04
C ASP A 97 -4.90 -6.55 16.92
N ASN A 98 -5.81 -6.50 15.91
CA ASN A 98 -6.72 -5.39 15.62
C ASN A 98 -6.03 -4.02 15.55
N LEU A 99 -4.82 -3.97 14.98
CA LEU A 99 -4.03 -2.74 14.89
C LEU A 99 -4.60 -1.76 13.88
N PHE A 100 -5.19 -2.28 12.81
CA PHE A 100 -5.74 -1.50 11.71
C PHE A 100 -7.15 -1.98 11.38
N GLY A 101 -8.06 -1.03 11.12
CA GLY A 101 -9.41 -1.35 10.64
C GLY A 101 -9.43 -1.73 9.16
N MET A 102 -8.35 -1.43 8.44
CA MET A 102 -8.17 -1.74 7.03
C MET A 102 -6.68 -1.88 6.71
N ILE A 103 -6.32 -2.86 5.88
CA ILE A 103 -4.98 -3.03 5.33
C ILE A 103 -5.10 -3.07 3.81
N VAL A 104 -4.37 -2.21 3.12
CA VAL A 104 -4.39 -2.06 1.66
C VAL A 104 -3.01 -2.32 1.11
N MET A 105 -2.88 -3.31 0.23
CA MET A 105 -1.61 -3.62 -0.44
C MET A 105 -1.69 -3.21 -1.90
N ILE A 106 -0.71 -2.46 -2.38
CA ILE A 106 -0.63 -1.92 -3.75
C ILE A 106 0.76 -2.21 -4.31
N SER A 107 0.85 -2.67 -5.56
CA SER A 107 2.14 -2.83 -6.27
C SER A 107 2.42 -1.60 -7.15
N ILE A 108 3.58 -0.98 -6.95
CA ILE A 108 4.00 0.22 -7.67
C ILE A 108 4.98 -0.18 -8.78
N ARG A 109 4.56 -0.05 -10.02
CA ARG A 109 5.42 -0.35 -11.19
C ARG A 109 6.46 0.75 -11.39
N GLU A 110 7.54 0.43 -12.10
CA GLU A 110 8.65 1.36 -12.43
C GLU A 110 8.17 2.67 -13.07
N LYS A 111 7.08 2.61 -13.87
CA LYS A 111 6.36 3.78 -14.38
C LYS A 111 4.94 3.78 -13.80
N PRO A 112 4.72 4.42 -12.64
CA PRO A 112 3.44 4.38 -11.97
C PRO A 112 2.40 5.18 -12.76
N ASP A 113 1.39 4.49 -13.28
CA ASP A 113 0.18 5.14 -13.77
C ASP A 113 -0.70 5.49 -12.57
N ILE A 114 -0.67 6.77 -12.19
CA ILE A 114 -1.41 7.31 -11.05
C ILE A 114 -2.89 6.91 -11.11
N ARG A 115 -3.50 6.88 -12.30
CA ARG A 115 -4.92 6.54 -12.43
C ARG A 115 -5.18 5.09 -12.11
N ARG A 116 -4.34 4.20 -12.62
CA ARG A 116 -4.43 2.77 -12.36
C ARG A 116 -4.24 2.49 -10.87
N ILE A 117 -3.30 3.16 -10.22
CA ILE A 117 -3.07 3.03 -8.78
C ILE A 117 -4.28 3.56 -8.00
N GLN A 118 -4.84 4.71 -8.39
CA GLN A 118 -6.06 5.24 -7.77
C GLN A 118 -7.24 4.27 -7.92
N GLU A 119 -7.40 3.63 -9.09
CA GLU A 119 -8.43 2.62 -9.32
C GLU A 119 -8.21 1.36 -8.47
N GLU A 120 -6.95 0.92 -8.30
CA GLU A 120 -6.59 -0.20 -7.43
C GLU A 120 -6.88 0.11 -5.95
N ILE A 121 -6.49 1.29 -5.48
CA ILE A 121 -6.84 1.75 -4.13
C ILE A 121 -8.35 1.83 -3.96
N ALA A 122 -9.06 2.42 -4.93
CA ALA A 122 -10.52 2.56 -4.90
C ALA A 122 -11.20 1.19 -4.78
N HIS A 123 -10.73 0.20 -5.53
CA HIS A 123 -11.20 -1.17 -5.44
C HIS A 123 -10.96 -1.78 -4.05
N GLU A 124 -9.76 -1.61 -3.48
CA GLU A 124 -9.42 -2.17 -2.16
C GLU A 124 -10.20 -1.51 -1.00
N ILE A 125 -10.51 -0.22 -1.09
CA ILE A 125 -11.24 0.52 -0.04
C ILE A 125 -12.75 0.63 -0.30
N GLY A 126 -13.24 0.06 -1.40
CA GLY A 126 -14.64 0.11 -1.78
C GLY A 126 -15.16 1.49 -2.18
N CYS A 127 -14.30 2.31 -2.78
CA CYS A 127 -14.65 3.60 -3.34
C CYS A 127 -15.05 3.45 -4.82
N SER A 128 -16.09 4.17 -5.24
CA SER A 128 -16.46 4.30 -6.64
C SER A 128 -16.34 5.75 -7.07
N PHE A 129 -15.65 6.00 -8.19
CA PHE A 129 -15.50 7.36 -8.70
C PHE A 129 -16.78 7.81 -9.39
N GLN A 130 -17.37 8.90 -8.91
CA GLN A 130 -18.50 9.52 -9.59
C GLN A 130 -18.01 10.21 -10.87
N ARG A 131 -18.18 9.55 -12.01
CA ARG A 131 -17.93 10.17 -13.32
C ARG A 131 -18.99 11.24 -13.56
N GLN A 132 -18.67 12.50 -13.28
CA GLN A 132 -19.49 13.60 -13.78
C GLN A 132 -19.30 13.66 -15.30
N VAL A 133 -20.23 13.06 -16.05
CA VAL A 133 -20.39 13.37 -17.47
C VAL A 133 -20.94 14.79 -17.53
N LYS A 134 -20.04 15.79 -17.52
CA LYS A 134 -20.46 17.15 -17.90
C LYS A 134 -20.81 17.07 -19.37
N GLN A 135 -22.11 17.03 -19.69
CA GLN A 135 -22.57 17.30 -21.05
C GLN A 135 -22.04 18.67 -21.43
N GLU A 136 -20.97 18.69 -22.22
CA GLU A 136 -20.49 19.91 -22.82
C GLU A 136 -21.64 20.45 -23.68
N LYS A 137 -22.20 21.60 -23.30
CA LYS A 137 -23.04 22.38 -24.19
C LYS A 137 -22.19 22.70 -25.41
N LYS A 138 -22.35 21.89 -26.46
CA LYS A 138 -21.77 22.04 -27.78
C LYS A 138 -22.09 23.45 -28.27
N THR A 139 -21.21 24.41 -28.01
CA THR A 139 -21.32 25.72 -28.63
C THR A 139 -20.99 25.47 -30.09
N ARG A 140 -22.02 25.49 -30.95
CA ARG A 140 -21.85 25.41 -32.40
C ARG A 140 -21.09 26.66 -32.81
N CYS A 141 -19.77 26.57 -32.86
CA CYS A 141 -18.93 27.48 -33.60
C CYS A 141 -18.37 26.72 -34.80
N CYS A 142 -18.56 27.29 -35.96
CA CYS A 142 -18.17 26.76 -37.26
C CYS A 142 -16.63 26.83 -37.38
N GLY A 143 -15.99 25.75 -37.82
CA GLY A 143 -14.65 25.81 -38.43
C GLY A 143 -13.52 25.06 -37.73
N PHE A 144 -13.00 24.06 -38.45
CA PHE A 144 -11.64 23.50 -38.46
C PHE A 144 -11.14 22.56 -37.33
N ASN A 145 -10.44 21.54 -37.81
CA ASN A 145 -9.94 20.33 -37.16
C ASN A 145 -9.14 20.58 -35.88
N ASN A 146 -9.37 19.74 -34.86
CA ASN A 146 -8.36 19.30 -33.89
C ASN A 146 -8.86 18.05 -33.15
N TYR A 147 -8.77 16.87 -33.78
CA TYR A 147 -9.17 15.58 -33.20
C TYR A 147 -8.06 14.93 -32.34
N PHE A 148 -6.97 15.64 -32.04
CA PHE A 148 -5.76 15.06 -31.40
C PHE A 148 -5.29 15.72 -30.09
N GLU A 149 -5.88 16.83 -29.63
CA GLU A 149 -5.54 17.45 -28.33
C GLU A 149 -6.56 17.18 -27.21
N PHE A 150 -7.67 16.52 -27.52
CA PHE A 150 -8.81 16.37 -26.61
C PHE A 150 -8.60 15.37 -25.45
N HIS A 151 -7.63 14.45 -25.55
CA HIS A 151 -7.43 13.39 -24.55
C HIS A 151 -6.46 13.76 -23.40
N SER A 152 -5.59 14.76 -23.59
CA SER A 152 -4.52 15.09 -22.64
C SER A 152 -5.01 15.96 -21.46
N ALA A 153 -5.88 16.95 -21.73
CA ALA A 153 -6.34 17.91 -20.72
C ALA A 153 -7.39 17.32 -19.75
N ASN A 154 -8.31 16.49 -20.25
CA ASN A 154 -9.29 15.82 -19.40
C ASN A 154 -8.60 14.86 -18.43
N THR A 155 -7.46 14.30 -18.83
CA THR A 155 -6.79 13.24 -18.08
C THR A 155 -6.25 13.71 -16.73
N LYS A 156 -5.65 14.91 -16.70
CA LYS A 156 -5.13 15.54 -15.48
C LYS A 156 -6.22 15.94 -14.50
N LYS A 157 -7.36 16.44 -14.98
CA LYS A 157 -8.46 16.92 -14.14
C LYS A 157 -9.10 15.80 -13.33
N PHE A 158 -9.35 14.65 -13.96
CA PHE A 158 -9.95 13.48 -13.29
C PHE A 158 -9.03 12.86 -12.23
N ALA A 159 -7.71 12.86 -12.45
CA ALA A 159 -6.78 12.34 -11.45
C ALA A 159 -6.86 13.12 -10.13
N THR A 160 -7.08 14.44 -10.19
CA THR A 160 -7.26 15.28 -8.99
C THR A 160 -8.60 15.02 -8.29
N GLU A 161 -9.69 14.80 -9.03
CA GLU A 161 -11.01 14.49 -8.47
C GLU A 161 -11.05 13.09 -7.83
N ASN A 162 -10.38 12.10 -8.44
CA ASN A 162 -10.24 10.76 -7.89
C ASN A 162 -9.38 10.79 -6.61
N ALA A 163 -8.26 11.52 -6.63
CA ALA A 163 -7.40 11.67 -5.45
C ALA A 163 -8.17 12.26 -4.27
N GLN A 164 -9.01 13.28 -4.50
CA GLN A 164 -9.83 13.87 -3.44
C GLN A 164 -10.86 12.88 -2.86
N GLN A 165 -11.55 12.12 -3.74
CA GLN A 165 -12.51 11.11 -3.30
C GLN A 165 -11.83 10.00 -2.47
N LEU A 166 -10.64 9.57 -2.88
CA LEU A 166 -9.83 8.63 -2.11
C LEU A 166 -9.40 9.24 -0.77
N TYR A 167 -8.94 10.49 -0.77
CA TYR A 167 -8.50 11.19 0.43
C TYR A 167 -9.61 11.25 1.48
N ASP A 168 -10.80 11.69 1.09
CA ASP A 168 -11.95 11.81 1.99
C ASP A 168 -12.39 10.44 2.52
N LYS A 169 -12.38 9.42 1.66
CA LYS A 169 -12.74 8.05 2.04
C LYS A 169 -11.72 7.43 2.99
N ILE A 170 -10.42 7.56 2.70
CA ILE A 170 -9.35 7.00 3.54
C ILE A 170 -9.33 7.69 4.89
N ARG A 171 -9.45 9.03 4.93
CA ARG A 171 -9.51 9.81 6.17
C ARG A 171 -10.69 9.44 7.08
N SER A 172 -11.77 8.87 6.53
CA SER A 172 -12.91 8.39 7.31
C SER A 172 -12.62 7.09 8.08
N VAL A 173 -11.57 6.35 7.69
CA VAL A 173 -11.13 5.12 8.36
C VAL A 173 -10.18 5.51 9.49
N PRO A 174 -10.42 5.12 10.75
CA PRO A 174 -9.65 5.64 11.88
C PRO A 174 -8.20 5.13 11.93
N LYS A 175 -7.95 3.89 11.50
CA LYS A 175 -6.61 3.28 11.43
C LYS A 175 -6.50 2.44 10.16
N ILE A 176 -5.55 2.78 9.29
CA ILE A 176 -5.32 2.10 8.01
C ILE A 176 -3.83 1.89 7.78
N LEU A 177 -3.46 0.72 7.26
CA LEU A 177 -2.10 0.40 6.84
C LEU A 177 -2.07 0.26 5.32
N PHE A 178 -1.24 1.06 4.66
CA PHE A 178 -0.87 0.88 3.27
C PHE A 178 0.46 0.13 3.16
N ILE A 179 0.49 -0.91 2.34
CA ILE A 179 1.70 -1.65 1.97
C ILE A 179 1.98 -1.37 0.50
N LEU A 180 2.94 -0.51 0.22
CA LEU A 180 3.35 -0.16 -1.14
C LEU A 180 4.55 -1.01 -1.54
N ARG A 181 4.32 -1.96 -2.44
CA ARG A 181 5.35 -2.84 -2.98
C ARG A 181 6.06 -2.22 -4.16
N ASP A 182 7.29 -2.66 -4.39
CA ASP A 182 8.06 -2.40 -5.60
C ASP A 182 8.37 -0.90 -5.83
N VAL A 183 8.55 -0.14 -4.75
CA VAL A 183 8.83 1.30 -4.81
C VAL A 183 10.20 1.53 -5.42
N ARG A 184 10.24 1.87 -6.71
CA ARG A 184 11.47 2.13 -7.49
C ARG A 184 11.74 3.61 -7.77
N SER A 185 10.83 4.50 -7.36
CA SER A 185 11.01 5.94 -7.47
C SER A 185 10.13 6.67 -6.46
N ARG A 186 10.30 7.99 -6.34
CA ARG A 186 9.50 8.82 -5.44
C ARG A 186 8.02 8.78 -5.82
N ILE A 187 7.16 8.50 -4.84
CA ILE A 187 5.71 8.45 -4.98
C ILE A 187 5.09 9.71 -4.36
N ASP A 188 4.18 10.34 -5.10
CA ASP A 188 3.40 11.47 -4.61
C ASP A 188 2.08 10.98 -4.01
N LEU A 189 2.07 10.78 -2.68
CA LEU A 189 0.91 10.29 -1.93
C LEU A 189 -0.33 11.18 -2.11
N ALA A 190 -0.14 12.51 -2.24
CA ALA A 190 -1.24 13.44 -2.47
C ALA A 190 -1.88 13.20 -3.84
N LYS A 191 -1.08 12.96 -4.88
CA LYS A 191 -1.61 12.54 -6.20
C LYS A 191 -2.31 11.19 -6.15
N LEU A 192 -1.87 10.26 -5.29
CA LEU A 192 -2.57 8.99 -5.08
C LEU A 192 -3.87 9.15 -4.27
N GLY A 193 -4.07 10.28 -3.60
CA GLY A 193 -5.18 10.49 -2.68
C GLY A 193 -4.98 9.82 -1.32
N ILE A 194 -3.73 9.50 -0.93
CA ILE A 194 -3.41 8.90 0.37
C ILE A 194 -3.09 10.03 1.37
N PRO A 195 -3.95 10.28 2.38
CA PRO A 195 -3.63 11.21 3.47
C PRO A 195 -2.50 10.64 4.34
N PHE A 196 -1.56 11.48 4.78
CA PHE A 196 -0.43 11.02 5.57
C PHE A 196 0.05 12.06 6.60
N GLY A 197 0.63 11.59 7.71
CA GLY A 197 1.15 12.46 8.76
C GLY A 197 0.04 13.21 9.50
N VAL A 198 0.12 14.54 9.56
CA VAL A 198 -0.85 15.39 10.28
C VAL A 198 -2.26 15.30 9.70
N ASP A 199 -2.38 14.97 8.42
CA ASP A 199 -3.65 14.82 7.74
C ASP A 199 -4.43 13.59 8.19
N HIS A 200 -3.72 12.56 8.66
CA HIS A 200 -4.30 11.32 9.17
C HIS A 200 -3.30 10.55 10.04
N GLN A 201 -3.34 10.80 11.36
CA GLN A 201 -2.46 10.16 12.35
C GLN A 201 -2.62 8.63 12.46
N GLY A 202 -3.73 8.09 11.96
CA GLY A 202 -3.99 6.65 11.92
C GLY A 202 -3.54 5.97 10.62
N CYS A 203 -3.02 6.72 9.64
CA CYS A 203 -2.52 6.18 8.39
C CYS A 203 -1.04 5.83 8.50
N LYS A 204 -0.72 4.55 8.29
CA LYS A 204 0.66 4.05 8.27
C LYS A 204 1.01 3.45 6.92
N LEU A 205 2.30 3.52 6.58
CA LEU A 205 2.88 3.07 5.31
C LEU A 205 4.01 2.08 5.61
N ILE A 206 3.96 0.93 4.97
CA ILE A 206 5.13 0.08 4.72
C ILE A 206 5.51 0.25 3.25
N LEU A 207 6.76 0.63 3.00
CA LEU A 207 7.33 0.78 1.68
C LEU A 207 8.32 -0.36 1.47
N ILE A 208 8.20 -1.07 0.35
CA ILE A 208 9.17 -2.09 -0.04
C ILE A 208 9.93 -1.62 -1.25
N SER A 209 11.25 -1.71 -1.17
CA SER A 209 12.16 -1.42 -2.27
C SER A 209 13.37 -2.33 -2.21
N GLU A 210 13.99 -2.59 -3.35
CA GLU A 210 15.33 -3.20 -3.41
C GLU A 210 16.42 -2.16 -3.08
N SER A 211 16.08 -0.87 -3.03
CA SER A 211 17.01 0.23 -2.77
C SER A 211 16.69 0.96 -1.47
N ASN A 212 17.59 0.86 -0.50
CA ASN A 212 17.50 1.64 0.74
C ASN A 212 17.57 3.15 0.47
N ASP A 213 18.25 3.59 -0.59
CA ASP A 213 18.33 5.01 -0.97
C ASP A 213 16.94 5.55 -1.35
N ILE A 214 16.13 4.75 -2.05
CA ILE A 214 14.75 5.14 -2.38
C ILE A 214 13.91 5.27 -1.11
N LEU A 215 14.06 4.34 -0.17
CA LEU A 215 13.30 4.36 1.09
C LEU A 215 13.71 5.54 1.97
N SER A 216 15.01 5.73 2.18
CA SER A 216 15.55 6.73 3.11
C SER A 216 15.58 8.15 2.54
N ASN A 217 16.02 8.35 1.30
CA ASN A 217 16.28 9.67 0.74
C ASN A 217 15.16 10.18 -0.19
N HIS A 218 14.47 9.28 -0.90
CA HIS A 218 13.38 9.69 -1.80
C HIS A 218 12.01 9.71 -1.13
N MET A 219 11.77 8.75 -0.23
CA MET A 219 10.50 8.61 0.47
C MET A 219 10.56 9.11 1.92
N ASN A 220 11.75 9.25 2.51
CA ASN A 220 11.95 9.65 3.91
C ASN A 220 11.30 8.68 4.91
N ALA A 221 11.49 7.38 4.70
CA ALA A 221 11.13 6.37 5.68
C ALA A 221 11.83 6.65 7.02
N GLN A 222 11.07 6.59 8.11
CA GLN A 222 11.57 6.97 9.44
C GLN A 222 12.41 5.88 10.08
N CYS A 223 12.17 4.63 9.67
CA CYS A 223 12.99 3.48 9.98
C CYS A 223 13.01 2.59 8.74
N THR A 224 14.14 1.94 8.48
CA THR A 224 14.28 0.95 7.41
C THR A 224 14.84 -0.33 8.00
N PHE A 225 14.21 -1.46 7.67
CA PHE A 225 14.66 -2.79 8.05
C PHE A 225 15.15 -3.56 6.83
N MET A 226 16.28 -4.23 6.97
CA MET A 226 16.83 -5.10 5.92
C MET A 226 16.22 -6.49 6.05
N PHE A 227 15.80 -7.09 4.93
CA PHE A 227 15.20 -8.42 4.89
C PHE A 227 15.75 -9.28 3.76
#